data_AF-A0A957DVM8-F1
#
_entry.id   AF-A0A957DVM8-F1
#
_cell.length_a   1.000
_cell.length_b   1.000
_cell.length_c   1.000
_cell.angle_alpha   90.00
_cell.angle_beta   90.00
_cell.angle_gamma   90.00
#
_symmetry.space_group_name_H-M   'P 1'
#
loop_
_entity.id
_entity.type
_entity.pdbx_description
1 polymer ?
#
loop_
_entity_poly.entity_id
_entity_poly.type
_entity_poly.pdbx_seq_one_letter_code
_entity_poly.pdbx_strand_id
1 'polypeptide(L)'
;PTPLPYDRGPWSERCRADRLTVLTRLMAGQHPQMPALELPPLIVASARAFLQKTLPKRRFMTSTRVLRVGQIIDLEKIIATWLGIGYEEASVVEAAGQFSRRGGIIDIFPIAMPFPVRIELFGDEIDTMRTFDPATQRSIEVNGSASVETIIVPPTREALPAVAQDFALSLPEELDPQPEEGSLPSWRDDIADLRAGNAFPNLEYYLPLLYPQPASLLDYLPDEALVVVDDWRELATAVSELHEHADQMANEQTSLPPNFQSPLFAWEQMVDLLNWRQPLILGDGPEGDDPERPYLDFASSFEPGPRYGGQVRPLLTQLKSAQKEGDRVVVLSQQAARLQDLWREELRDIKPESLILRGGLTSDENGDEPSPGHPVTLSPNHPSQTLSSLPDSGSLTFIQGALPEGFVLVRREDDHILLDLLTDAEIFGWNRPAPRRWRSPRPIAPEARFADITAGDYVVHLEYGIGR
;
A
#
# COMPACT_ATOMS: atom_id res chain seq x y z
N PRO A 1 -5.30 1.39 10.95
CA PRO A 1 -5.72 0.48 12.04
C PRO A 1 -7.25 0.46 12.17
N THR A 2 -7.83 -0.66 12.60
CA THR A 2 -9.30 -0.81 12.71
C THR A 2 -9.91 -0.03 13.89
N PRO A 3 -9.39 -0.13 15.13
CA PRO A 3 -9.87 0.68 16.25
C PRO A 3 -9.62 2.15 15.98
N LEU A 4 -10.36 3.08 16.56
CA LEU A 4 -10.07 4.52 16.48
C LEU A 4 -8.91 4.90 17.43
N PRO A 5 -8.29 6.09 17.30
CA PRO A 5 -7.34 6.57 18.31
C PRO A 5 -7.95 6.48 19.73
N TYR A 6 -7.17 6.03 20.72
CA TYR A 6 -7.60 5.77 22.10
C TYR A 6 -8.62 4.65 22.30
N ASP A 7 -9.09 3.99 21.25
CA ASP A 7 -9.95 2.82 21.38
C ASP A 7 -9.12 1.57 21.74
N ARG A 8 -9.46 0.93 22.86
CA ARG A 8 -8.84 -0.32 23.32
C ARG A 8 -9.49 -1.50 22.60
N GLY A 9 -9.21 -1.60 21.31
CA GLY A 9 -9.67 -2.68 20.45
C GLY A 9 -8.52 -3.37 19.72
N PRO A 10 -8.72 -4.63 19.29
CA PRO A 10 -7.71 -5.33 18.51
C PRO A 10 -7.58 -4.75 17.10
N TRP A 11 -6.35 -4.65 16.62
CA TRP A 11 -6.14 -4.40 15.20
C TRP A 11 -6.52 -5.64 14.40
N SER A 12 -7.23 -5.45 13.29
CA SER A 12 -7.49 -6.58 12.39
C SER A 12 -6.18 -7.21 11.92
N GLU A 13 -6.13 -8.54 11.94
CA GLU A 13 -4.93 -9.31 11.57
C GLU A 13 -4.45 -8.94 10.18
N ARG A 14 -5.39 -8.81 9.23
CA ARG A 14 -5.09 -8.37 7.87
C ARG A 14 -4.45 -6.98 7.83
N CYS A 15 -4.99 -6.00 8.55
CA CYS A 15 -4.41 -4.65 8.58
C CYS A 15 -3.00 -4.66 9.16
N ARG A 16 -2.77 -5.43 10.23
CA ARG A 16 -1.45 -5.58 10.85
C ARG A 16 -0.46 -6.25 9.89
N ALA A 17 -0.87 -7.33 9.23
CA ALA A 17 -0.06 -8.04 8.24
C ALA A 17 0.29 -7.18 7.02
N ASP A 18 -0.69 -6.47 6.45
CA ASP A 18 -0.48 -5.58 5.31
C ASP A 18 0.49 -4.45 5.67
N ARG A 19 0.36 -3.85 6.86
CA ARG A 19 1.27 -2.81 7.35
C ARG A 19 2.69 -3.32 7.56
N LEU A 20 2.87 -4.44 8.24
CA LEU A 20 4.20 -5.04 8.44
C LEU A 20 4.83 -5.51 7.13
N THR A 21 4.02 -5.94 6.16
CA THR A 21 4.50 -6.22 4.80
C THR A 21 5.03 -4.96 4.12
N VAL A 22 4.34 -3.82 4.25
CA VAL A 22 4.82 -2.52 3.74
C VAL A 22 6.13 -2.12 4.43
N LEU A 23 6.21 -2.20 5.76
CA LEU A 23 7.44 -1.87 6.50
C LEU A 23 8.61 -2.81 6.12
N THR A 24 8.33 -4.10 5.94
CA THR A 24 9.33 -5.08 5.47
C THR A 24 9.83 -4.73 4.07
N ARG A 25 8.93 -4.38 3.14
CA ARG A 25 9.31 -3.96 1.78
C ARG A 25 10.13 -2.67 1.78
N LEU A 26 9.78 -1.71 2.64
CA LEU A 26 10.56 -0.49 2.81
C LEU A 26 11.98 -0.80 3.32
N MET A 27 12.16 -1.82 4.16
CA MET A 27 13.50 -2.22 4.63
C MET A 27 14.38 -2.92 3.60
N ALA A 28 13.86 -3.29 2.43
CA ALA A 28 14.66 -3.87 1.36
C ALA A 28 15.73 -2.86 0.89
N GLY A 29 16.99 -3.29 0.82
CA GLY A 29 18.13 -2.43 0.49
C GLY A 29 18.59 -1.50 1.63
N GLN A 30 17.76 -1.27 2.66
CA GLN A 30 18.11 -0.49 3.84
C GLN A 30 18.60 -1.37 5.01
N HIS A 31 18.13 -2.61 5.09
CA HIS A 31 18.62 -3.60 6.05
C HIS A 31 19.90 -4.27 5.53
N PRO A 32 21.00 -4.37 6.32
CA PRO A 32 22.30 -4.85 5.83
C PRO A 32 22.30 -6.25 5.20
N GLN A 33 21.33 -7.08 5.58
CA GLN A 33 21.18 -8.45 5.09
C GLN A 33 20.01 -8.66 4.12
N MET A 34 19.26 -7.61 3.75
CA MET A 34 18.14 -7.72 2.81
C MET A 34 18.52 -7.04 1.49
N PRO A 35 18.40 -7.74 0.35
CA PRO A 35 18.67 -7.13 -0.95
C PRO A 35 17.67 -6.00 -1.24
N ALA A 36 18.08 -5.05 -2.07
CA ALA A 36 17.16 -4.06 -2.64
C ALA A 36 16.13 -4.75 -3.54
N LEU A 37 14.94 -4.15 -3.65
CA LEU A 37 13.94 -4.60 -4.62
C LEU A 37 14.40 -4.25 -6.04
N GLU A 38 14.06 -5.10 -7.01
CA GLU A 38 14.35 -4.82 -8.43
C GLU A 38 13.65 -3.55 -8.92
N LEU A 39 12.44 -3.31 -8.40
CA LEU A 39 11.65 -2.11 -8.68
C LEU A 39 11.27 -1.43 -7.36
N PRO A 40 11.40 -0.09 -7.27
CA PRO A 40 10.95 0.65 -6.10
C PRO A 40 9.42 0.50 -5.95
N PRO A 41 8.92 0.24 -4.74
CA PRO A 41 7.50 0.03 -4.52
C PRO A 41 6.73 1.36 -4.54
N LEU A 42 5.54 1.37 -5.14
CA LEU A 42 4.54 2.42 -4.93
C LEU A 42 3.73 2.10 -3.67
N ILE A 43 3.74 2.98 -2.68
CA ILE A 43 2.99 2.84 -1.43
C ILE A 43 2.00 3.98 -1.34
N VAL A 44 0.72 3.63 -1.13
CA VAL A 44 -0.35 4.60 -0.89
C VAL A 44 -0.76 4.51 0.57
N ALA A 45 -0.78 5.65 1.26
CA ALA A 45 -1.13 5.76 2.65
C ALA A 45 -2.22 6.81 2.85
N SER A 46 -3.15 6.57 3.78
CA SER A 46 -4.12 7.56 4.20
C SER A 46 -3.52 8.54 5.22
N ALA A 47 -4.17 9.69 5.43
CA ALA A 47 -3.85 10.64 6.50
C ALA A 47 -3.69 9.94 7.86
N ARG A 48 -4.57 8.98 8.15
CA ARG A 48 -4.49 8.16 9.35
C ARG A 48 -3.21 7.32 9.43
N ALA A 49 -2.84 6.62 8.36
CA ALA A 49 -1.62 5.81 8.35
C ALA A 49 -0.35 6.67 8.41
N PHE A 50 -0.42 7.89 7.89
CA PHE A 50 0.63 8.91 7.94
C PHE A 50 0.89 9.42 9.37
N LEU A 51 -0.16 9.71 10.15
CA LEU A 51 -0.02 10.18 11.55
C LEU A 51 0.22 9.07 12.57
N GLN A 52 -0.16 7.81 12.27
CA GLN A 52 -0.12 6.73 13.24
C GLN A 52 1.31 6.39 13.67
N LYS A 53 1.58 6.47 14.97
CA LYS A 53 2.85 5.99 15.58
C LYS A 53 3.02 4.49 15.35
N THR A 54 4.22 4.08 14.95
CA THR A 54 4.59 2.69 14.64
C THR A 54 5.94 2.30 15.28
N LEU A 55 6.29 1.02 15.16
CA LEU A 55 7.54 0.40 15.59
C LEU A 55 8.75 1.20 15.06
N PRO A 56 9.72 1.61 15.89
CA PRO A 56 10.89 2.33 15.41
C PRO A 56 11.71 1.54 14.39
N LYS A 57 12.15 2.19 13.31
CA LYS A 57 12.95 1.56 12.22
C LYS A 57 14.13 0.74 12.73
N ARG A 58 14.91 1.29 13.67
CA ARG A 58 16.05 0.56 14.28
C ARG A 58 15.59 -0.70 15.01
N ARG A 59 14.49 -0.62 15.77
CA ARG A 59 13.93 -1.79 16.48
C ARG A 59 13.40 -2.84 15.48
N PHE A 60 12.70 -2.41 14.43
CA PHE A 60 12.27 -3.31 13.35
C PHE A 60 13.46 -4.02 12.72
N MET A 61 14.51 -3.27 12.36
CA MET A 61 15.73 -3.81 11.76
C MET A 61 16.40 -4.84 12.68
N THR A 62 16.60 -4.52 13.96
CA THR A 62 17.23 -5.47 14.91
C THR A 62 16.35 -6.67 15.25
N SER A 63 15.04 -6.56 15.07
CA SER A 63 14.08 -7.65 15.35
C SER A 63 13.84 -8.55 14.15
N THR A 64 14.20 -8.09 12.95
CA THR A 64 14.12 -8.88 11.71
C THR A 64 15.30 -9.83 11.61
N ARG A 65 15.03 -11.10 11.29
CA ARG A 65 16.06 -12.13 11.10
C ARG A 65 16.11 -12.56 9.65
N VAL A 66 17.31 -12.66 9.10
CA VAL A 66 17.54 -13.24 7.78
C VAL A 66 18.23 -14.59 7.97
N LEU A 67 17.55 -15.66 7.58
CA LEU A 67 18.07 -17.02 7.68
C LEU A 67 18.49 -17.53 6.30
N ARG A 68 19.62 -18.23 6.24
CA ARG A 68 20.20 -18.75 4.99
C ARG A 68 20.54 -20.23 5.12
N VAL A 69 20.49 -20.96 4.00
CA VAL A 69 21.05 -22.31 3.93
C VAL A 69 22.54 -22.27 4.28
N GLY A 70 23.00 -23.27 5.03
CA GLY A 70 24.37 -23.36 5.57
C GLY A 70 24.64 -22.50 6.80
N GLN A 71 23.63 -21.78 7.33
CA GLN A 71 23.79 -20.98 8.54
C GLN A 71 23.68 -21.85 9.79
N ILE A 72 24.63 -21.71 10.72
CA ILE A 72 24.53 -22.27 12.07
C ILE A 72 23.61 -21.40 12.92
N ILE A 73 22.64 -22.02 13.60
CA ILE A 73 21.64 -21.36 14.42
C ILE A 73 21.55 -21.94 15.84
N ASP A 74 21.33 -21.06 16.80
CA ASP A 74 20.96 -21.45 18.16
C ASP A 74 19.43 -21.49 18.26
N LEU A 75 18.88 -22.70 18.33
CA LEU A 75 17.45 -22.95 18.26
C LEU A 75 16.67 -22.31 19.41
N GLU A 76 17.18 -22.42 20.63
CA GLU A 76 16.53 -21.86 21.82
C GLU A 76 16.48 -20.33 21.74
N LYS A 77 17.59 -19.70 21.32
CA LYS A 77 17.65 -18.25 21.14
C LYS A 77 16.73 -17.77 20.02
N ILE A 78 16.65 -18.50 18.91
CA ILE A 78 15.77 -18.13 17.79
C ILE A 78 14.30 -18.20 18.22
N ILE A 79 13.90 -19.27 18.90
CA ILE A 79 12.51 -19.42 19.38
C ILE A 79 12.15 -18.31 20.37
N ALA A 80 13.02 -18.04 21.35
CA ALA A 80 12.81 -16.94 22.29
C ALA A 80 12.69 -15.58 21.57
N THR A 81 13.50 -15.36 20.53
CA THR A 81 13.42 -14.15 19.69
C THR A 81 12.09 -14.08 18.95
N TRP A 82 11.64 -15.19 18.36
CA TRP A 82 10.38 -15.26 17.61
C TRP A 82 9.16 -14.99 18.50
N LEU A 83 9.10 -15.60 19.69
CA LEU A 83 8.07 -15.29 20.68
C LEU A 83 8.09 -13.80 21.05
N GLY A 84 9.28 -13.26 21.33
CA GLY A 84 9.46 -11.84 21.69
C GLY A 84 9.08 -10.83 20.61
N ILE A 85 9.01 -11.23 19.34
CA ILE A 85 8.57 -10.40 18.20
C ILE A 85 7.15 -10.75 17.73
N GLY A 86 6.44 -11.61 18.47
CA GLY A 86 5.02 -11.91 18.32
C GLY A 86 4.68 -13.15 17.51
N TYR A 87 5.62 -14.02 17.18
CA TYR A 87 5.27 -15.32 16.60
C TYR A 87 4.63 -16.22 17.65
N GLU A 88 3.72 -17.06 17.20
CA GLU A 88 2.98 -18.00 18.05
C GLU A 88 3.42 -19.44 17.73
N GLU A 89 3.70 -20.22 18.78
CA GLU A 89 4.00 -21.65 18.61
C GLU A 89 2.70 -22.42 18.39
N ALA A 90 2.62 -23.14 17.28
CA ALA A 90 1.49 -23.95 16.89
C ALA A 90 1.91 -25.41 16.71
N SER A 91 0.94 -26.32 16.81
CA SER A 91 1.20 -27.74 16.50
C SER A 91 1.45 -27.95 15.00
N VAL A 92 0.73 -27.21 14.15
CA VAL A 92 0.84 -27.19 12.69
C VAL A 92 0.75 -25.73 12.26
N VAL A 93 1.56 -25.33 11.28
CA VAL A 93 1.60 -23.96 10.77
C VAL A 93 0.55 -23.80 9.68
N GLU A 94 -0.44 -22.96 9.94
CA GLU A 94 -1.58 -22.71 9.04
C GLU A 94 -1.71 -21.22 8.69
N ALA A 95 -1.29 -20.32 9.58
CA ALA A 95 -1.41 -18.88 9.42
C ALA A 95 -0.07 -18.14 9.55
N ALA A 96 0.00 -16.97 8.93
CA ALA A 96 1.15 -16.08 9.03
C ALA A 96 1.38 -15.64 10.47
N GLY A 97 2.64 -15.65 10.91
CA GLY A 97 3.03 -15.39 12.29
C GLY A 97 3.07 -16.63 13.19
N GLN A 98 2.83 -17.82 12.65
CA GLN A 98 2.99 -19.07 13.39
C GLN A 98 4.33 -19.74 13.09
N PHE A 99 4.80 -20.54 14.03
CA PHE A 99 5.86 -21.51 13.81
C PHE A 99 5.56 -22.82 14.55
N SER A 100 6.18 -23.92 14.13
CA SER A 100 6.16 -25.19 14.84
C SER A 100 7.55 -25.81 14.82
N ARG A 101 7.84 -26.65 15.82
CA ARG A 101 9.12 -27.36 15.91
C ARG A 101 8.90 -28.83 16.18
N ARG A 102 9.56 -29.67 15.38
CA ARG A 102 9.51 -31.13 15.49
C ARG A 102 10.91 -31.72 15.26
N GLY A 103 11.64 -31.94 16.35
CA GLY A 103 13.03 -32.40 16.27
C GLY A 103 13.92 -31.38 15.55
N GLY A 104 14.56 -31.80 14.46
CA GLY A 104 15.38 -30.94 13.58
C GLY A 104 14.60 -30.23 12.48
N ILE A 105 13.26 -30.24 12.51
CA ILE A 105 12.43 -29.54 11.53
C ILE A 105 11.72 -28.38 12.21
N ILE A 106 11.76 -27.22 11.55
CA ILE A 106 11.02 -26.03 11.95
C ILE A 106 10.14 -25.61 10.78
N ASP A 107 8.85 -25.51 11.00
CA ASP A 107 7.96 -24.83 10.06
C ASP A 107 7.72 -23.42 10.56
N ILE A 108 7.82 -22.42 9.70
CA ILE A 108 7.54 -21.02 10.04
C ILE A 108 6.77 -20.35 8.91
N PHE A 109 5.83 -19.48 9.24
CA PHE A 109 5.14 -18.64 8.26
C PHE A 109 5.44 -17.15 8.50
N PRO A 110 6.47 -16.59 7.86
CA PRO A 110 6.77 -15.17 7.97
C PRO A 110 5.66 -14.29 7.37
N ILE A 111 5.31 -13.19 8.05
CA ILE A 111 4.18 -12.34 7.67
C ILE A 111 4.33 -11.64 6.31
N ALA A 112 5.58 -11.43 5.86
CA ALA A 112 5.90 -10.78 4.59
C ALA A 112 6.13 -11.80 3.44
N MET A 113 5.86 -13.08 3.67
CA MET A 113 6.02 -14.13 2.67
C MET A 113 4.65 -14.68 2.23
N PRO A 114 4.49 -15.11 0.97
CA PRO A 114 3.22 -15.64 0.47
C PRO A 114 2.90 -17.05 0.98
N PHE A 115 3.92 -17.81 1.39
CA PHE A 115 3.81 -19.20 1.81
C PHE A 115 4.75 -19.49 2.98
N PRO A 116 4.40 -20.44 3.87
CA PRO A 116 5.28 -20.88 4.94
C PRO A 116 6.48 -21.66 4.39
N VAL A 117 7.52 -21.73 5.22
CA VAL A 117 8.80 -22.37 4.90
C VAL A 117 9.11 -23.41 5.96
N ARG A 118 9.45 -24.62 5.49
CA ARG A 118 10.01 -25.69 6.27
C ARG A 118 11.52 -25.57 6.24
N ILE A 119 12.14 -25.50 7.41
CA ILE A 119 13.58 -25.45 7.64
C ILE A 119 13.99 -26.81 8.22
N GLU A 120 14.83 -27.54 7.51
CA GLU A 120 15.42 -28.80 7.96
C GLU A 120 16.85 -28.52 8.46
N LEU A 121 17.15 -28.99 9.67
CA LEU A 121 18.44 -28.81 10.33
C LEU A 121 19.27 -30.09 10.31
N PHE A 122 20.57 -29.96 10.12
CA PHE A 122 21.57 -30.99 10.40
C PHE A 122 22.40 -30.57 11.61
N GLY A 123 22.04 -31.08 12.79
CA GLY A 123 22.59 -30.56 14.05
C GLY A 123 22.05 -29.15 14.31
N ASP A 124 22.93 -28.15 14.28
CA ASP A 124 22.65 -26.73 14.43
C ASP A 124 22.74 -25.95 13.10
N GLU A 125 23.06 -26.61 11.99
CA GLU A 125 23.15 -25.98 10.66
C GLU A 125 21.84 -26.12 9.87
N ILE A 126 21.42 -25.05 9.19
CA ILE A 126 20.30 -25.08 8.23
C ILE A 126 20.74 -25.86 6.99
N ASP A 127 20.24 -27.08 6.82
CA ASP A 127 20.54 -27.95 5.67
C ASP A 127 19.70 -27.58 4.45
N THR A 128 18.37 -27.54 4.61
CA THR A 128 17.48 -27.14 3.51
C THR A 128 16.32 -26.28 3.98
N MET A 129 15.82 -25.42 3.09
CA MET A 129 14.59 -24.66 3.29
C MET A 129 13.66 -24.82 2.09
N ARG A 130 12.38 -25.13 2.34
CA ARG A 130 11.38 -25.38 1.29
C ARG A 130 10.05 -24.70 1.58
N THR A 131 9.45 -24.07 0.58
CA THR A 131 8.08 -23.56 0.67
C THR A 131 7.07 -24.70 0.67
N PHE A 132 5.99 -24.56 1.44
CA PHE A 132 4.90 -25.54 1.47
C PHE A 132 3.52 -24.86 1.50
N ASP A 133 2.48 -25.60 1.12
CA ASP A 133 1.09 -25.15 1.19
C ASP A 133 0.55 -25.37 2.61
N PRO A 134 0.04 -24.32 3.30
CA PRO A 134 -0.39 -24.43 4.70
C PRO A 134 -1.62 -25.33 4.90
N ALA A 135 -2.46 -25.55 3.88
CA ALA A 135 -3.63 -26.42 4.02
C ALA A 135 -3.26 -27.89 3.82
N THR A 136 -2.34 -28.19 2.91
CA THR A 136 -1.96 -29.59 2.57
C THR A 136 -0.68 -30.07 3.23
N GLN A 137 0.12 -29.16 3.80
CA GLN A 137 1.41 -29.43 4.43
C GLN A 137 2.43 -30.08 3.47
N ARG A 138 2.25 -29.85 2.16
CA ARG A 138 3.09 -30.37 1.08
C ARG A 138 3.92 -29.27 0.45
N SER A 139 5.15 -29.60 0.06
CA SER A 139 6.03 -28.66 -0.63
C SER A 139 5.38 -28.16 -1.92
N ILE A 140 5.59 -26.88 -2.20
CA ILE A 140 5.11 -26.20 -3.41
C ILE A 140 6.26 -25.47 -4.08
N GLU A 141 6.23 -25.43 -5.40
CA GLU A 141 7.18 -24.64 -6.19
C GLU A 141 6.72 -23.19 -6.29
N VAL A 142 7.64 -22.27 -5.99
CA VAL A 142 7.47 -20.83 -6.18
C VAL A 142 8.54 -20.40 -7.17
N ASN A 143 8.15 -19.74 -8.27
CA ASN A 143 9.08 -19.30 -9.32
C ASN A 143 9.96 -20.44 -9.90
N GLY A 144 9.41 -21.66 -10.00
CA GLY A 144 10.08 -22.83 -10.59
C GLY A 144 10.96 -23.64 -9.64
N SER A 145 10.96 -23.34 -8.33
CA SER A 145 11.66 -24.13 -7.32
C SER A 145 10.89 -24.12 -6.00
N ALA A 146 10.82 -25.26 -5.30
CA ALA A 146 10.33 -25.30 -3.92
C ALA A 146 11.41 -24.87 -2.90
N SER A 147 12.68 -24.96 -3.28
CA SER A 147 13.82 -24.64 -2.42
C SER A 147 14.05 -23.13 -2.38
N VAL A 148 14.33 -22.61 -1.19
CA VAL A 148 14.61 -21.20 -0.95
C VAL A 148 15.95 -21.07 -0.24
N GLU A 149 16.85 -20.24 -0.76
CA GLU A 149 18.19 -20.06 -0.18
C GLU A 149 18.22 -19.11 1.01
N THR A 150 17.24 -18.19 1.08
CA THR A 150 17.18 -17.15 2.11
C THR A 150 15.75 -16.79 2.42
N ILE A 151 15.42 -16.70 3.72
CA ILE A 151 14.13 -16.20 4.20
C ILE A 151 14.30 -15.01 5.12
N ILE A 152 13.29 -14.15 5.16
CA ILE A 152 13.25 -12.95 5.97
C ILE A 152 12.11 -13.12 6.97
N VAL A 153 12.44 -13.04 8.26
CA VAL A 153 11.53 -13.24 9.38
C VAL A 153 11.41 -11.91 10.14
N PRO A 154 10.52 -11.00 9.70
CA PRO A 154 10.25 -9.76 10.41
C PRO A 154 9.31 -10.01 11.60
N PRO A 155 9.13 -9.02 12.50
CA PRO A 155 8.10 -9.07 13.53
C PRO A 155 6.68 -9.28 12.97
N THR A 156 5.81 -9.88 13.76
CA THR A 156 4.38 -10.10 13.42
C THR A 156 3.47 -9.02 14.01
N ARG A 157 4.04 -8.14 14.85
CA ARG A 157 3.35 -7.03 15.51
C ARG A 157 4.20 -5.77 15.53
N GLU A 158 3.55 -4.62 15.53
CA GLU A 158 4.23 -3.33 15.72
C GLU A 158 4.53 -3.08 17.20
N ALA A 159 3.67 -3.56 18.11
CA ALA A 159 3.94 -3.64 19.54
C ALA A 159 4.58 -5.00 19.85
N LEU A 160 5.88 -5.02 20.14
CA LEU A 160 6.62 -6.26 20.36
C LEU A 160 6.34 -6.80 21.77
N PRO A 161 5.93 -8.08 21.93
CA PRO A 161 5.66 -8.66 23.25
C PRO A 161 6.84 -8.55 24.23
N ALA A 162 8.08 -8.73 23.77
CA ALA A 162 9.26 -8.55 24.62
C ALA A 162 9.43 -7.11 25.13
N VAL A 163 9.13 -6.11 24.29
CA VAL A 163 9.20 -4.69 24.71
C VAL A 163 8.05 -4.35 25.65
N ALA A 164 6.88 -4.95 25.43
CA ALA A 164 5.72 -4.80 26.29
C ALA A 164 5.96 -5.40 27.69
N GLN A 165 6.66 -6.53 27.76
CA GLN A 165 7.12 -7.10 29.02
C GLN A 165 8.08 -6.18 29.76
N ASP A 166 9.13 -5.70 29.09
CA ASP A 166 10.09 -4.76 29.68
C ASP A 166 9.37 -3.52 30.25
N PHE A 167 8.40 -2.97 29.51
CA PHE A 167 7.56 -1.87 29.95
C PHE A 167 6.73 -2.25 31.19
N ALA A 168 6.00 -3.35 31.15
CA ALA A 168 5.08 -3.72 32.24
C ALA A 168 5.79 -4.17 33.52
N LEU A 169 7.01 -4.71 33.42
CA LEU A 169 7.86 -5.00 34.58
C LEU A 169 8.41 -3.72 35.24
N SER A 170 8.41 -2.59 34.53
CA SER A 170 8.76 -1.28 35.09
C SER A 170 7.59 -0.58 35.81
N LEU A 171 6.36 -1.09 35.65
CA LEU A 171 5.17 -0.54 36.29
C LEU A 171 5.09 -0.97 37.77
N PRO A 172 4.69 -0.08 38.69
CA PRO A 172 4.45 -0.44 40.09
C PRO A 172 3.38 -1.54 40.25
N GLU A 173 3.58 -2.45 41.21
CA GLU A 173 2.65 -3.56 41.49
C GLU A 173 1.27 -3.07 41.97
N GLU A 174 1.17 -1.86 42.53
CA GLU A 174 -0.10 -1.27 42.97
C GLU A 174 -1.05 -0.96 41.80
N LEU A 175 -0.55 -0.99 40.56
CA LEU A 175 -1.38 -0.84 39.36
C LEU A 175 -2.06 -2.14 38.94
N ASP A 176 -1.67 -3.28 39.51
CA ASP A 176 -2.26 -4.57 39.21
C ASP A 176 -3.77 -4.56 39.45
N PRO A 177 -4.55 -5.28 38.63
CA PRO A 177 -5.99 -5.30 38.77
C PRO A 177 -6.38 -5.82 40.15
N GLN A 178 -7.15 -5.04 40.90
CA GLN A 178 -7.88 -5.55 42.05
C GLN A 178 -9.22 -6.07 41.53
N PRO A 179 -9.51 -7.38 41.67
CA PRO A 179 -10.74 -7.94 41.17
C PRO A 179 -11.93 -7.41 41.97
N GLU A 180 -12.62 -6.41 41.44
CA GLU A 180 -13.92 -5.96 41.93
C GLU A 180 -15.02 -6.51 41.00
N GLU A 181 -15.95 -7.28 41.54
CA GLU A 181 -17.10 -7.80 40.78
C GLU A 181 -17.93 -6.64 40.20
N GLY A 182 -18.05 -6.60 38.88
CA GLY A 182 -18.88 -5.62 38.16
C GLY A 182 -18.16 -4.39 37.62
N SER A 183 -16.83 -4.30 37.72
CA SER A 183 -16.06 -3.24 37.06
C SER A 183 -16.09 -3.39 35.54
N LEU A 184 -16.15 -2.26 34.82
CA LEU A 184 -15.98 -2.24 33.37
C LEU A 184 -14.54 -2.68 33.00
N PRO A 185 -14.33 -3.36 31.85
CA PRO A 185 -12.99 -3.73 31.40
C PRO A 185 -12.07 -2.51 31.31
N SER A 186 -10.86 -2.63 31.85
CA SER A 186 -9.85 -1.58 31.94
C SER A 186 -8.52 -2.05 31.36
N TRP A 187 -7.65 -1.11 30.98
CA TRP A 187 -6.27 -1.41 30.57
C TRP A 187 -5.50 -2.23 31.64
N ARG A 188 -5.89 -2.12 32.92
CA ARG A 188 -5.32 -2.92 34.02
C ARG A 188 -5.50 -4.42 33.82
N ASP A 189 -6.56 -4.84 33.13
CA ASP A 189 -6.82 -6.26 32.84
C ASP A 189 -5.73 -6.84 31.93
N ASP A 190 -5.04 -6.00 31.13
CA ASP A 190 -3.96 -6.44 30.25
C ASP A 190 -2.60 -6.54 30.96
N ILE A 191 -2.45 -6.06 32.22
CA ILE A 191 -1.14 -6.02 32.92
C ILE A 191 -0.54 -7.42 33.06
N ALA A 192 -1.37 -8.42 33.35
CA ALA A 192 -0.93 -9.80 33.47
C ALA A 192 -0.33 -10.31 32.14
N ASP A 193 -1.01 -10.08 31.03
CA ASP A 193 -0.54 -10.48 29.69
C ASP A 193 0.70 -9.71 29.26
N LEU A 194 0.74 -8.40 29.55
CA LEU A 194 1.91 -7.56 29.29
C LEU A 194 3.13 -8.07 30.07
N ARG A 195 3.01 -8.37 31.37
CA ARG A 195 4.11 -8.91 32.19
C ARG A 195 4.54 -10.31 31.76
N ALA A 196 3.60 -11.13 31.30
CA ALA A 196 3.92 -12.44 30.75
C ALA A 196 4.77 -12.34 29.46
N GLY A 197 4.70 -11.21 28.75
CA GLY A 197 5.40 -11.02 27.48
C GLY A 197 4.78 -11.80 26.34
N ASN A 198 3.49 -12.10 26.44
CA ASN A 198 2.74 -12.80 25.42
C ASN A 198 2.08 -11.81 24.46
N ALA A 199 1.87 -12.24 23.22
CA ALA A 199 0.99 -11.54 22.31
C ALA A 199 -0.47 -11.68 22.75
N PHE A 200 -1.24 -10.60 22.73
CA PHE A 200 -2.67 -10.60 23.01
C PHE A 200 -3.40 -9.61 22.09
N PRO A 201 -4.74 -9.68 21.97
CA PRO A 201 -5.49 -8.92 20.96
C PRO A 201 -5.29 -7.40 21.01
N ASN A 202 -5.21 -6.81 22.20
CA ASN A 202 -5.16 -5.35 22.39
C ASN A 202 -3.73 -4.78 22.48
N LEU A 203 -2.69 -5.58 22.20
CA LEU A 203 -1.30 -5.20 22.45
C LEU A 203 -0.88 -3.91 21.72
N GLU A 204 -1.39 -3.66 20.51
CA GLU A 204 -1.07 -2.44 19.74
C GLU A 204 -1.62 -1.14 20.37
N TYR A 205 -2.58 -1.22 21.31
CA TYR A 205 -3.05 -0.06 22.08
C TYR A 205 -1.90 0.61 22.86
N TYR A 206 -0.93 -0.19 23.31
CA TYR A 206 0.18 0.28 24.15
C TYR A 206 1.35 0.87 23.35
N LEU A 207 1.31 0.86 22.01
CA LEU A 207 2.38 1.39 21.14
C LEU A 207 3.01 2.72 21.60
N PRO A 208 2.23 3.75 21.99
CA PRO A 208 2.79 5.05 22.39
C PRO A 208 3.59 5.01 23.70
N LEU A 209 3.41 3.96 24.50
CA LEU A 209 4.12 3.74 25.76
C LEU A 209 5.34 2.84 25.58
N LEU A 210 5.27 1.89 24.64
CA LEU A 210 6.36 0.93 24.39
C LEU A 210 7.59 1.59 23.77
N TYR A 211 7.40 2.68 23.03
CA TYR A 211 8.46 3.35 22.29
C TYR A 211 8.55 4.83 22.70
N PRO A 212 9.60 5.23 23.44
CA PRO A 212 9.82 6.63 23.79
C PRO A 212 10.01 7.54 22.57
N GLN A 213 10.57 6.98 21.49
CA GLN A 213 10.73 7.62 20.18
C GLN A 213 10.08 6.72 19.13
N PRO A 214 8.74 6.76 18.99
CA PRO A 214 8.04 5.98 17.97
C PRO A 214 8.43 6.50 16.57
N ALA A 215 8.27 5.68 15.55
CA ALA A 215 8.46 6.10 14.16
C ALA A 215 7.11 6.39 13.49
N SER A 216 7.16 7.19 12.44
CA SER A 216 6.13 7.37 11.42
C SER A 216 6.45 6.51 10.19
N LEU A 217 5.55 6.52 9.19
CA LEU A 217 5.85 5.91 7.89
C LEU A 217 7.03 6.60 7.19
N LEU A 218 7.21 7.91 7.36
CA LEU A 218 8.26 8.68 6.69
C LEU A 218 9.68 8.29 7.15
N ASP A 219 9.82 7.83 8.39
CA ASP A 219 11.10 7.36 8.94
C ASP A 219 11.61 6.09 8.24
N TYR A 220 10.70 5.30 7.68
CA TYR A 220 11.01 4.07 6.96
C TYR A 220 11.41 4.30 5.49
N LEU A 221 11.12 5.48 4.94
CA LEU A 221 11.44 5.78 3.55
C LEU A 221 12.97 5.91 3.35
N PRO A 222 13.53 5.36 2.26
CA PRO A 222 14.92 5.63 1.87
C PRO A 222 15.10 7.12 1.56
N ASP A 223 16.35 7.60 1.54
CA ASP A 223 16.65 9.03 1.37
C ASP A 223 16.19 9.56 0.01
N GLU A 224 16.26 8.73 -1.04
CA GLU A 224 15.88 9.04 -2.41
C GLU A 224 14.38 8.82 -2.71
N ALA A 225 13.57 8.51 -1.69
CA ALA A 225 12.14 8.31 -1.88
C ALA A 225 11.44 9.60 -2.31
N LEU A 226 10.75 9.56 -3.46
CA LEU A 226 9.80 10.61 -3.83
C LEU A 226 8.55 10.50 -2.97
N VAL A 227 8.27 11.54 -2.19
CA VAL A 227 7.01 11.68 -1.45
C VAL A 227 6.04 12.49 -2.31
N VAL A 228 4.82 11.99 -2.46
CA VAL A 228 3.74 12.68 -3.16
C VAL A 228 2.60 12.92 -2.19
N VAL A 229 2.13 14.17 -2.11
CA VAL A 229 0.93 14.55 -1.36
C VAL A 229 -0.18 14.79 -2.37
N ASP A 230 -1.23 13.98 -2.29
CA ASP A 230 -2.44 14.13 -3.09
C ASP A 230 -3.39 15.07 -2.36
N ASP A 231 -3.45 16.31 -2.83
CA ASP A 231 -4.12 17.49 -2.25
C ASP A 231 -3.71 17.82 -0.81
N TRP A 232 -2.95 18.91 -0.64
CA TRP A 232 -2.47 19.33 0.67
C TRP A 232 -3.61 19.78 1.59
N ARG A 233 -4.61 20.47 1.05
CA ARG A 233 -5.72 21.04 1.82
C ARG A 233 -6.66 19.94 2.31
N GLU A 234 -6.96 18.97 1.46
CA GLU A 234 -7.73 17.79 1.86
C GLU A 234 -6.98 16.97 2.91
N LEU A 235 -5.66 16.78 2.74
CA LEU A 235 -4.83 16.13 3.76
C LEU A 235 -4.91 16.87 5.11
N ALA A 236 -4.69 18.19 5.11
CA ALA A 236 -4.73 19.00 6.33
C ALA A 236 -6.10 18.94 7.01
N THR A 237 -7.19 18.98 6.23
CA THR A 237 -8.56 18.85 6.73
C THR A 237 -8.78 17.48 7.37
N ALA A 238 -8.42 16.39 6.68
CA ALA A 238 -8.55 15.03 7.19
C ALA A 238 -7.70 14.78 8.44
N VAL A 239 -6.54 15.43 8.55
CA VAL A 239 -5.70 15.42 9.76
C VAL A 239 -6.40 16.12 10.92
N SER A 240 -6.94 17.33 10.69
CA SER A 240 -7.68 18.09 11.71
C SER A 240 -8.87 17.31 12.26
N GLU A 241 -9.71 16.75 11.38
CA GLU A 241 -10.86 15.93 11.78
C GLU A 241 -10.44 14.70 12.61
N LEU A 242 -9.33 14.07 12.23
CA LEU A 242 -8.81 12.90 12.94
C LEU A 242 -8.26 13.27 14.33
N HIS A 243 -7.60 14.42 14.49
CA HIS A 243 -7.16 14.92 15.79
C HIS A 243 -8.34 15.31 16.68
N GLU A 244 -9.33 16.03 16.14
CA GLU A 244 -10.56 16.38 16.86
C GLU A 244 -11.27 15.14 17.39
N HIS A 245 -11.40 14.10 16.55
CA HIS A 245 -11.98 12.84 16.94
C HIS A 245 -11.14 12.12 18.01
N ALA A 246 -9.82 12.15 17.89
CA ALA A 246 -8.92 11.55 18.88
C ALA A 246 -9.02 12.27 20.23
N ASP A 247 -9.14 13.59 20.25
CA ASP A 247 -9.32 14.38 21.47
C ASP A 247 -10.68 14.14 22.12
N GLN A 248 -11.74 14.01 21.32
CA GLN A 248 -13.05 13.60 21.82
C GLN A 248 -12.97 12.23 22.51
N MET A 249 -12.38 11.23 21.84
CA MET A 249 -12.22 9.89 22.43
C MET A 249 -11.35 9.93 23.68
N ALA A 250 -10.26 10.70 23.70
CA ALA A 250 -9.41 10.84 24.88
C ALA A 250 -10.18 11.39 26.09
N ASN A 251 -11.09 12.35 25.87
CA ASN A 251 -11.93 12.93 26.92
C ASN A 251 -13.03 11.97 27.40
N GLU A 252 -13.49 11.04 26.55
CA GLU A 252 -14.47 10.01 26.90
C GLU A 252 -13.85 8.83 27.67
N GLN A 253 -12.52 8.63 27.57
CA GLN A 253 -11.82 7.55 28.27
C GLN A 253 -11.78 7.78 29.78
N THR A 254 -12.42 6.86 30.51
CA THR A 254 -12.48 6.91 31.98
C THR A 254 -11.21 6.38 32.65
N SER A 255 -10.41 5.59 31.94
CA SER A 255 -9.19 4.98 32.48
C SER A 255 -8.14 4.81 31.39
N LEU A 256 -7.12 5.66 31.42
CA LEU A 256 -5.92 5.53 30.61
C LEU A 256 -4.76 5.02 31.46
N PRO A 257 -3.79 4.30 30.87
CA PRO A 257 -2.53 4.01 31.53
C PRO A 257 -1.79 5.31 31.93
N PRO A 258 -0.96 5.28 32.99
CA PRO A 258 -0.12 6.41 33.35
C PRO A 258 0.77 6.84 32.18
N ASN A 259 0.90 8.16 31.98
CA ASN A 259 1.71 8.77 30.91
C ASN A 259 1.32 8.34 29.49
N PHE A 260 0.07 7.89 29.27
CA PHE A 260 -0.41 7.54 27.94
C PHE A 260 -0.29 8.74 27.00
N GLN A 261 0.52 8.59 25.96
CA GLN A 261 0.71 9.60 24.93
C GLN A 261 -0.29 9.40 23.80
N SER A 262 -0.58 10.48 23.06
CA SER A 262 -1.40 10.36 21.85
C SER A 262 -0.85 9.29 20.90
N PRO A 263 -1.69 8.41 20.34
CA PRO A 263 -1.28 7.41 19.36
C PRO A 263 -0.96 8.01 17.98
N LEU A 264 -1.26 9.29 17.78
CA LEU A 264 -0.99 10.05 16.57
C LEU A 264 0.20 11.01 16.80
N PHE A 265 0.96 11.25 15.75
CA PHE A 265 1.89 12.38 15.72
C PHE A 265 1.13 13.71 15.62
N ALA A 266 1.74 14.77 16.14
CA ALA A 266 1.25 16.14 15.95
C ALA A 266 1.43 16.55 14.49
N TRP A 267 0.50 17.36 13.97
CA TRP A 267 0.53 17.80 12.58
C TRP A 267 1.79 18.59 12.25
N GLU A 268 2.20 19.49 13.14
CA GLU A 268 3.37 20.37 12.96
C GLU A 268 4.66 19.55 12.78
N GLN A 269 4.84 18.53 13.62
CA GLN A 269 5.97 17.60 13.50
C GLN A 269 5.97 16.87 12.17
N MET A 270 4.81 16.46 11.69
CA MET A 270 4.68 15.71 10.45
C MET A 270 4.86 16.60 9.21
N VAL A 271 4.43 17.86 9.27
CA VAL A 271 4.69 18.88 8.24
C VAL A 271 6.17 19.17 8.12
N ASP A 272 6.89 19.29 9.24
CA ASP A 272 8.35 19.49 9.21
C ASP A 272 9.07 18.30 8.54
N LEU A 273 8.67 17.07 8.87
CA LEU A 273 9.20 15.87 8.22
C LEU A 273 8.85 15.78 6.74
N LEU A 274 7.63 16.13 6.35
CA LEU A 274 7.23 16.20 4.94
C LEU A 274 8.07 17.24 4.19
N ASN A 275 8.19 18.45 4.72
CA ASN A 275 8.92 19.54 4.08
C ASN A 275 10.41 19.21 3.91
N TRP A 276 11.01 18.51 4.88
CA TRP A 276 12.37 17.99 4.75
C TRP A 276 12.54 17.07 3.54
N ARG A 277 11.49 16.32 3.16
CA ARG A 277 11.48 15.43 2.00
C ARG A 277 11.15 16.13 0.68
N GLN A 278 10.80 17.42 0.70
CA GLN A 278 10.42 18.20 -0.49
C GLN A 278 9.36 17.47 -1.34
N PRO A 279 8.14 17.30 -0.80
CA PRO A 279 7.14 16.45 -1.43
C PRO A 279 6.66 17.09 -2.74
N LEU A 280 6.36 16.25 -3.72
CA LEU A 280 5.58 16.65 -4.88
C LEU A 280 4.12 16.80 -4.46
N ILE A 281 3.53 17.97 -4.65
CA ILE A 281 2.13 18.21 -4.34
C ILE A 281 1.31 18.06 -5.62
N LEU A 282 0.28 17.23 -5.57
CA LEU A 282 -0.79 17.17 -6.56
C LEU A 282 -1.97 17.98 -6.03
N GLY A 283 -2.62 18.77 -6.87
CA GLY A 283 -3.73 19.63 -6.44
C GLY A 283 -3.27 20.90 -5.73
N ASP A 284 -4.11 21.43 -4.84
CA ASP A 284 -3.82 22.68 -4.15
C ASP A 284 -2.69 22.51 -3.10
N GLY A 285 -1.74 23.44 -3.12
CA GLY A 285 -0.67 23.53 -2.13
C GLY A 285 -1.10 24.13 -0.78
N PRO A 286 -0.19 24.15 0.22
CA PRO A 286 -0.42 24.84 1.49
C PRO A 286 -0.72 26.33 1.29
N GLU A 287 -1.51 26.90 2.20
CA GLU A 287 -1.78 28.33 2.20
C GLU A 287 -0.57 29.15 2.66
N GLY A 288 -0.22 30.16 1.86
CA GLY A 288 0.87 31.09 2.12
C GLY A 288 1.93 31.01 1.03
N ASP A 289 2.17 32.15 0.36
CA ASP A 289 3.44 32.37 -0.33
C ASP A 289 4.53 32.36 0.75
N ASP A 290 5.05 31.19 1.11
CA ASP A 290 6.34 31.08 1.76
C ASP A 290 7.40 31.05 0.65
N PRO A 291 8.00 32.20 0.27
CA PRO A 291 9.00 32.26 -0.78
C PRO A 291 10.26 31.43 -0.47
N GLU A 292 10.45 30.98 0.78
CA GLU A 292 11.55 30.09 1.15
C GLU A 292 11.24 28.60 0.87
N ARG A 293 9.99 28.25 0.54
CA ARG A 293 9.53 26.87 0.33
C ARG A 293 8.71 26.72 -0.95
N PRO A 294 9.28 26.96 -2.14
CA PRO A 294 8.56 26.73 -3.39
C PRO A 294 8.36 25.22 -3.58
N TYR A 295 7.17 24.71 -3.22
CA TYR A 295 6.74 23.40 -3.70
C TYR A 295 6.74 23.45 -5.23
N LEU A 296 7.11 22.34 -5.88
CA LEU A 296 6.95 22.23 -7.32
C LEU A 296 5.46 22.33 -7.62
N ASP A 297 5.02 23.44 -8.21
CA ASP A 297 3.66 23.63 -8.69
C ASP A 297 3.45 22.79 -9.94
N PHE A 298 3.30 21.49 -9.71
CA PHE A 298 3.00 20.51 -10.75
C PHE A 298 1.50 20.50 -11.07
N ALA A 299 0.65 20.85 -10.10
CA ALA A 299 -0.80 20.91 -10.26
C ALA A 299 -1.20 21.88 -11.37
N SER A 300 -0.53 23.03 -11.48
CA SER A 300 -0.80 23.93 -12.59
C SER A 300 -0.46 23.30 -13.95
N SER A 301 0.40 22.30 -14.08
CA SER A 301 0.60 21.63 -15.38
C SER A 301 -0.63 20.83 -15.85
N PHE A 302 -1.68 20.69 -15.04
CA PHE A 302 -2.90 19.99 -15.38
C PHE A 302 -4.07 20.95 -15.61
N GLU A 303 -4.81 20.71 -16.68
CA GLU A 303 -6.00 21.48 -17.03
C GLU A 303 -7.19 20.52 -17.23
N PRO A 304 -8.42 20.95 -16.89
CA PRO A 304 -9.60 20.15 -17.14
C PRO A 304 -9.81 19.96 -18.66
N GLY A 305 -10.05 18.71 -19.06
CA GLY A 305 -10.34 18.39 -20.46
C GLY A 305 -11.70 18.92 -20.94
N PRO A 306 -11.88 19.05 -22.27
CA PRO A 306 -13.15 19.46 -22.85
C PRO A 306 -14.26 18.42 -22.57
N ARG A 307 -15.45 18.90 -22.21
CA ARG A 307 -16.62 18.06 -21.97
C ARG A 307 -17.51 17.98 -23.21
N TYR A 308 -17.74 16.78 -23.71
CA TYR A 308 -18.52 16.52 -24.93
C TYR A 308 -19.97 16.17 -24.67
N GLY A 309 -20.32 15.74 -23.45
CA GLY A 309 -21.71 15.51 -23.04
C GLY A 309 -22.47 14.51 -23.94
N GLY A 310 -21.78 13.45 -24.39
CA GLY A 310 -22.31 12.42 -25.27
C GLY A 310 -22.22 12.75 -26.76
N GLN A 311 -21.71 13.93 -27.13
CA GLN A 311 -21.57 14.33 -28.53
C GLN A 311 -20.28 13.74 -29.14
N VAL A 312 -20.41 12.57 -29.76
CA VAL A 312 -19.28 11.83 -30.33
C VAL A 312 -18.66 12.55 -31.56
N ARG A 313 -19.45 13.25 -32.38
CA ARG A 313 -18.91 13.96 -33.57
C ARG A 313 -17.93 15.08 -33.21
N PRO A 314 -18.25 16.00 -32.27
CA PRO A 314 -17.29 16.97 -31.75
C PRO A 314 -16.02 16.32 -31.19
N LEU A 315 -16.15 15.22 -30.45
CA LEU A 315 -15.00 14.45 -29.96
C LEU A 315 -14.10 13.99 -31.12
N LEU A 316 -14.64 13.28 -32.11
CA LEU A 316 -13.86 12.79 -33.25
C LEU A 316 -13.20 13.93 -34.04
N THR A 317 -13.85 15.10 -34.11
CA THR A 317 -13.27 16.30 -34.72
C THR A 317 -12.06 16.80 -33.94
N GLN A 318 -12.16 16.85 -32.60
CA GLN A 318 -11.05 17.26 -31.74
C GLN A 318 -9.88 16.28 -31.82
N LEU A 319 -10.14 14.96 -31.78
CA LEU A 319 -9.10 13.94 -31.89
C LEU A 319 -8.31 14.08 -33.20
N LYS A 320 -8.98 14.48 -34.29
CA LYS A 320 -8.35 14.74 -35.59
C LYS A 320 -7.50 16.00 -35.60
N SER A 321 -7.90 17.05 -34.88
CA SER A 321 -7.08 18.25 -34.71
C SER A 321 -5.85 17.95 -33.86
N ALA A 322 -6.04 17.31 -32.71
CA ALA A 322 -4.96 16.91 -31.80
C ALA A 322 -3.89 16.05 -32.49
N GLN A 323 -4.32 15.06 -33.29
CA GLN A 323 -3.39 14.24 -34.08
C GLN A 323 -2.60 15.05 -35.12
N LYS A 324 -3.19 16.09 -35.72
CA LYS A 324 -2.50 16.97 -36.67
C LYS A 324 -1.51 17.92 -35.98
N GLU A 325 -1.85 18.35 -34.77
CA GLU A 325 -1.03 19.22 -33.93
C GLU A 325 0.14 18.45 -33.27
N GLY A 326 0.09 17.12 -33.31
CA GLY A 326 1.13 16.26 -32.75
C GLY A 326 0.91 15.97 -31.27
N ASP A 327 -0.29 16.23 -30.76
CA ASP A 327 -0.66 15.97 -29.38
C ASP A 327 -0.76 14.47 -29.13
N ARG A 328 -0.38 14.08 -27.92
CA ARG A 328 -0.57 12.71 -27.44
C ARG A 328 -1.95 12.60 -26.80
N VAL A 329 -2.80 11.73 -27.33
CA VAL A 329 -4.16 11.55 -26.81
C VAL A 329 -4.41 10.10 -26.37
N VAL A 330 -4.94 9.94 -25.17
CA VAL A 330 -5.36 8.66 -24.60
C VAL A 330 -6.84 8.71 -24.28
N VAL A 331 -7.61 7.82 -24.90
CA VAL A 331 -9.05 7.66 -24.62
C VAL A 331 -9.24 6.40 -23.77
N LEU A 332 -9.57 6.60 -22.50
CA LEU A 332 -9.81 5.53 -21.53
C LEU A 332 -11.31 5.38 -21.27
N SER A 333 -11.92 4.35 -21.85
CA SER A 333 -13.38 4.21 -21.86
C SER A 333 -13.80 2.75 -21.69
N GLN A 334 -14.95 2.52 -21.05
CA GLN A 334 -15.56 1.18 -21.05
C GLN A 334 -16.05 0.80 -22.45
N GLN A 335 -16.33 1.79 -23.31
CA GLN A 335 -16.74 1.63 -24.70
C GLN A 335 -15.58 1.86 -25.69
N ALA A 336 -14.32 1.69 -25.25
CA ALA A 336 -13.13 1.95 -26.06
C ALA A 336 -13.16 1.26 -27.43
N ALA A 337 -13.60 0.00 -27.52
CA ALA A 337 -13.73 -0.71 -28.80
C ALA A 337 -14.68 -0.01 -29.77
N ARG A 338 -15.85 0.44 -29.30
CA ARG A 338 -16.84 1.16 -30.11
C ARG A 338 -16.32 2.52 -30.56
N LEU A 339 -15.66 3.26 -29.68
CA LEU A 339 -15.05 4.55 -30.02
C LEU A 339 -13.92 4.40 -31.04
N GLN A 340 -13.13 3.34 -30.90
CA GLN A 340 -12.07 3.00 -31.86
C GLN A 340 -12.64 2.63 -33.23
N ASP A 341 -13.75 1.88 -33.30
CA ASP A 341 -14.42 1.56 -34.57
C ASP A 341 -14.95 2.82 -35.26
N LEU A 342 -15.61 3.71 -34.52
CA LEU A 342 -16.09 4.99 -35.05
C LEU A 342 -14.93 5.88 -35.56
N TRP A 343 -13.80 5.90 -34.86
CA TRP A 343 -12.60 6.60 -35.31
C TRP A 343 -12.04 6.02 -36.60
N ARG A 344 -12.05 4.68 -36.77
CA ARG A 344 -11.62 4.03 -38.02
C ARG A 344 -12.53 4.38 -39.18
N GLU A 345 -13.84 4.50 -38.96
CA GLU A 345 -14.79 4.92 -39.99
C GLU A 345 -14.49 6.35 -40.48
N GLU A 346 -14.26 7.29 -39.55
CA GLU A 346 -13.87 8.67 -39.90
C GLU A 346 -12.54 8.76 -40.66
N LEU A 347 -11.58 7.86 -40.36
CA LEU A 347 -10.32 7.77 -41.10
C LEU A 347 -10.51 7.21 -42.53
N ARG A 348 -11.52 6.37 -42.77
CA ARG A 348 -11.79 5.81 -44.12
C ARG A 348 -12.36 6.85 -45.09
N ASP A 349 -13.02 7.88 -44.57
CA ASP A 349 -13.52 9.01 -45.37
C ASP A 349 -12.40 9.98 -45.80
N ILE A 350 -11.16 9.76 -45.36
CA ILE A 350 -9.97 10.48 -45.81
C ILE A 350 -9.44 9.80 -47.08
N LYS A 351 -9.56 10.47 -48.23
CA LYS A 351 -8.97 9.99 -49.49
C LYS A 351 -7.46 9.74 -49.31
N PRO A 352 -6.92 8.57 -49.73
CA PRO A 352 -5.51 8.22 -49.56
C PRO A 352 -4.54 9.21 -50.24
N GLU A 353 -5.00 9.97 -51.24
CA GLU A 353 -4.23 11.01 -51.92
C GLU A 353 -3.88 12.22 -51.02
N SER A 354 -4.54 12.38 -49.87
CA SER A 354 -4.24 13.44 -48.90
C SER A 354 -3.23 13.04 -47.80
N LEU A 355 -2.84 11.77 -47.76
CA LEU A 355 -1.83 11.22 -46.84
C LEU A 355 -0.46 11.00 -47.50
N ILE A 356 -0.36 11.22 -48.82
CA ILE A 356 0.89 11.10 -49.59
C ILE A 356 1.03 12.34 -50.49
N LEU A 357 1.29 13.52 -49.94
CA LEU A 357 1.75 14.68 -50.75
C LEU A 357 2.42 15.74 -49.86
N ARG A 358 3.55 15.38 -49.22
CA ARG A 358 4.70 16.28 -49.00
C ARG A 358 6.03 15.53 -49.06
N GLY A 359 6.13 14.58 -49.99
CA GLY A 359 7.40 14.09 -50.54
C GLY A 359 7.60 14.68 -51.93
N GLY A 360 7.63 16.01 -52.03
CA GLY A 360 7.78 16.73 -53.29
C GLY A 360 9.00 17.63 -53.20
N LEU A 361 10.05 17.23 -53.90
CA LEU A 361 11.28 17.98 -54.13
C LEU A 361 10.97 19.43 -54.56
N THR A 362 11.19 20.38 -53.67
CA THR A 362 11.53 21.75 -54.05
C THR A 362 12.97 21.97 -53.63
N SER A 363 13.85 22.07 -54.63
CA SER A 363 15.22 22.50 -54.48
C SER A 363 15.25 23.94 -54.00
N ASP A 364 15.52 24.17 -52.72
CA ASP A 364 16.01 25.45 -52.21
C ASP A 364 17.49 25.30 -51.87
N GLU A 365 18.32 26.16 -52.46
CA GLU A 365 19.79 26.18 -52.39
C GLU A 365 20.37 26.65 -51.03
N ASN A 366 19.69 26.44 -49.91
CA ASN A 366 20.26 26.76 -48.59
C ASN A 366 20.10 25.56 -47.65
N GLY A 367 21.23 24.99 -47.25
CA GLY A 367 21.33 23.72 -46.54
C GLY A 367 20.88 23.77 -45.08
N ASP A 368 19.58 23.65 -44.85
CA ASP A 368 19.01 23.11 -43.61
C ASP A 368 18.11 21.90 -43.95
N GLU A 369 18.38 20.75 -43.34
CA GLU A 369 17.57 19.53 -43.48
C GLU A 369 16.19 19.70 -42.81
N PRO A 370 15.06 19.43 -43.49
CA PRO A 370 13.76 19.37 -42.82
C PRO A 370 13.58 18.00 -42.16
N SER A 371 13.23 18.00 -40.87
CA SER A 371 12.86 16.80 -40.11
C SER A 371 11.72 16.03 -40.78
N PRO A 372 11.80 14.69 -40.90
CA PRO A 372 10.74 13.89 -41.51
C PRO A 372 9.49 13.86 -40.62
N GLY A 373 8.33 14.18 -41.19
CA GLY A 373 7.04 14.08 -40.51
C GLY A 373 6.78 12.68 -39.97
N HIS A 374 6.31 12.60 -38.73
CA HIS A 374 6.05 11.35 -38.03
C HIS A 374 4.98 10.51 -38.76
N PRO A 375 5.20 9.20 -38.94
CA PRO A 375 4.17 8.31 -39.47
C PRO A 375 2.96 8.27 -38.53
N VAL A 376 1.75 8.30 -39.09
CA VAL A 376 0.50 8.09 -38.36
C VAL A 376 0.51 6.67 -37.78
N THR A 377 0.88 6.52 -36.52
CA THR A 377 0.86 5.23 -35.83
C THR A 377 -0.60 4.82 -35.60
N LEU A 378 -1.10 3.88 -36.39
CA LEU A 378 -2.41 3.26 -36.17
C LEU A 378 -2.39 2.49 -34.85
N SER A 379 -3.28 2.86 -33.93
CA SER A 379 -3.56 2.10 -32.71
C SER A 379 -3.75 0.60 -33.00
N PRO A 380 -3.33 -0.31 -32.09
CA PRO A 380 -3.47 -1.76 -32.27
C PRO A 380 -4.92 -2.17 -32.53
N ASN A 381 -5.11 -3.35 -33.15
CA ASN A 381 -6.43 -3.84 -33.60
C ASN A 381 -7.47 -4.09 -32.50
N HIS A 382 -7.06 -4.03 -31.24
CA HIS A 382 -7.92 -4.11 -30.06
C HIS A 382 -7.51 -3.04 -29.05
N PRO A 383 -8.46 -2.48 -28.27
CA PRO A 383 -8.11 -1.57 -27.19
C PRO A 383 -7.17 -2.29 -26.22
N SER A 384 -6.08 -1.63 -25.86
CA SER A 384 -5.17 -2.16 -24.86
C SER A 384 -5.87 -2.19 -23.49
N GLN A 385 -5.51 -3.15 -22.64
CA GLN A 385 -6.00 -3.20 -21.25
C GLN A 385 -5.08 -2.43 -20.28
N THR A 386 -3.86 -2.12 -20.72
CA THR A 386 -2.81 -1.47 -19.91
C THR A 386 -1.87 -0.67 -20.79
N LEU A 387 -1.44 0.50 -20.31
CA LEU A 387 -0.26 1.22 -20.80
C LEU A 387 0.95 0.85 -19.94
N SER A 388 1.98 0.28 -20.56
CA SER A 388 3.28 0.00 -19.91
C SER A 388 4.32 1.09 -20.16
N SER A 389 4.08 1.97 -21.13
CA SER A 389 4.94 3.10 -21.48
C SER A 389 4.07 4.26 -21.95
N LEU A 390 4.62 5.47 -21.84
CA LEU A 390 3.99 6.66 -22.41
C LEU A 390 3.84 6.46 -23.94
N PRO A 391 2.65 6.71 -24.53
CA PRO A 391 2.47 6.64 -25.99
C PRO A 391 3.40 7.59 -26.73
N ASP A 392 3.58 7.44 -28.04
CA ASP A 392 4.37 8.40 -28.83
C ASP A 392 3.64 9.74 -28.96
N SER A 393 4.37 10.83 -29.18
CA SER A 393 3.74 12.13 -29.52
C SER A 393 2.95 12.00 -30.84
N GLY A 394 1.81 12.68 -30.96
CA GLY A 394 0.90 12.59 -32.10
C GLY A 394 0.10 11.29 -32.18
N SER A 395 0.26 10.37 -31.21
CA SER A 395 -0.48 9.12 -31.17
C SER A 395 -1.83 9.28 -30.49
N LEU A 396 -2.83 8.56 -31.02
CA LEU A 396 -4.14 8.38 -30.40
C LEU A 396 -4.27 6.93 -29.95
N THR A 397 -4.43 6.71 -28.64
CA THR A 397 -4.52 5.39 -28.03
C THR A 397 -5.86 5.16 -27.34
N PHE A 398 -6.55 4.07 -27.67
CA PHE A 398 -7.79 3.65 -26.99
C PHE A 398 -7.49 2.56 -25.97
N ILE A 399 -7.99 2.73 -24.75
CA ILE A 399 -7.77 1.83 -23.61
C ILE A 399 -9.11 1.46 -23.01
N GLN A 400 -9.32 0.16 -22.84
CA GLN A 400 -10.51 -0.31 -22.14
C GLN A 400 -10.30 -0.16 -20.63
N GLY A 401 -11.04 0.74 -20.00
CA GLY A 401 -10.91 1.02 -18.58
C GLY A 401 -11.93 2.02 -18.07
N ALA A 402 -11.82 2.37 -16.79
CA ALA A 402 -12.58 3.45 -16.18
C ALA A 402 -11.69 4.23 -15.21
N LEU A 403 -11.76 5.56 -15.31
CA LEU A 403 -11.23 6.52 -14.36
C LEU A 403 -12.35 7.53 -14.03
N PRO A 404 -12.31 8.19 -12.86
CA PRO A 404 -13.34 9.14 -12.47
C PRO A 404 -13.44 10.32 -13.43
N GLU A 405 -12.30 10.92 -13.80
CA GLU A 405 -12.18 12.07 -14.69
C GLU A 405 -10.86 11.99 -15.47
N GLY A 406 -10.80 12.71 -16.58
CA GLY A 406 -9.64 12.93 -17.41
C GLY A 406 -8.92 14.25 -17.11
N PHE A 407 -7.84 14.52 -17.83
CA PHE A 407 -7.06 15.75 -17.69
C PHE A 407 -6.25 16.03 -18.96
N VAL A 408 -5.84 17.28 -19.13
CA VAL A 408 -4.84 17.69 -20.11
C VAL A 408 -3.57 18.08 -19.36
N LEU A 409 -2.46 17.41 -19.66
CA LEU A 409 -1.14 17.74 -19.15
C LEU A 409 -0.43 18.64 -20.15
N VAL A 410 -0.09 19.85 -19.72
CA VAL A 410 0.57 20.89 -20.52
C VAL A 410 1.96 21.18 -20.01
N ARG A 411 2.90 21.49 -20.92
CA ARG A 411 4.20 22.05 -20.57
C ARG A 411 4.07 23.56 -20.43
N ARG A 412 4.34 24.09 -19.25
CA ARG A 412 4.15 25.52 -18.94
C ARG A 412 5.07 26.49 -19.67
N GLU A 413 6.17 26.04 -20.25
CA GLU A 413 7.09 26.92 -20.99
C GLU A 413 6.49 27.44 -22.30
N ASP A 414 5.62 26.65 -22.95
CA ASP A 414 5.08 26.91 -24.27
C ASP A 414 3.61 26.47 -24.47
N ASP A 415 2.93 26.12 -23.37
CA ASP A 415 1.56 25.57 -23.35
C ASP A 415 1.36 24.35 -24.27
N HIS A 416 2.45 23.61 -24.55
CA HIS A 416 2.37 22.43 -25.40
C HIS A 416 1.70 21.26 -24.68
N ILE A 417 0.71 20.63 -25.31
CA ILE A 417 -0.01 19.49 -24.76
C ILE A 417 0.88 18.25 -24.80
N LEU A 418 1.30 17.78 -23.62
CA LEU A 418 2.11 16.58 -23.45
C LEU A 418 1.26 15.30 -23.43
N LEU A 419 0.03 15.39 -22.92
CA LEU A 419 -0.94 14.29 -22.86
C LEU A 419 -2.36 14.82 -22.64
N ASP A 420 -3.28 14.45 -23.51
CA ASP A 420 -4.73 14.60 -23.31
C ASP A 420 -5.33 13.25 -22.94
N LEU A 421 -5.79 13.10 -21.69
CA LEU A 421 -6.47 11.91 -21.20
C LEU A 421 -7.97 12.17 -21.15
N LEU A 422 -8.72 11.49 -22.01
CA LEU A 422 -10.17 11.55 -22.06
C LEU A 422 -10.79 10.29 -21.46
N THR A 423 -11.78 10.47 -20.59
CA THR A 423 -12.52 9.36 -19.96
C THR A 423 -13.99 9.36 -20.35
N ASP A 424 -14.74 8.36 -19.88
CA ASP A 424 -16.19 8.33 -20.03
C ASP A 424 -16.88 9.60 -19.44
N ALA A 425 -16.28 10.24 -18.44
CA ALA A 425 -16.82 11.46 -17.83
C ALA A 425 -16.80 12.65 -18.79
N GLU A 426 -15.70 12.87 -19.51
CA GLU A 426 -15.59 13.93 -20.51
C GLU A 426 -16.44 13.59 -21.74
N ILE A 427 -16.43 12.33 -22.16
CA ILE A 427 -17.06 11.90 -23.42
C ILE A 427 -18.59 11.83 -23.29
N PHE A 428 -19.11 11.20 -22.24
CA PHE A 428 -20.54 10.91 -22.08
C PHE A 428 -21.21 11.69 -20.95
N GLY A 429 -20.44 12.36 -20.10
CA GLY A 429 -20.91 12.99 -18.88
C GLY A 429 -20.73 12.07 -17.66
N TRP A 430 -20.87 12.68 -16.48
CA TRP A 430 -20.60 12.01 -15.21
C TRP A 430 -21.50 10.78 -15.01
N ASN A 431 -20.88 9.62 -14.81
CA ASN A 431 -21.54 8.40 -14.38
C ASN A 431 -20.97 7.98 -13.02
N ARG A 432 -21.81 7.38 -12.17
CA ARG A 432 -21.37 6.86 -10.87
C ARG A 432 -20.23 5.85 -11.10
N PRO A 433 -19.04 6.02 -10.50
CA PRO A 433 -17.90 5.14 -10.75
C PRO A 433 -18.27 3.68 -10.46
N ALA A 434 -18.16 2.80 -11.47
CA ALA A 434 -18.29 1.38 -11.23
C ALA A 434 -17.08 0.92 -10.41
N PRO A 435 -17.26 0.17 -9.31
CA PRO A 435 -16.14 -0.30 -8.51
C PRO A 435 -15.19 -1.11 -9.41
N ARG A 436 -13.88 -0.80 -9.34
CA ARG A 436 -12.84 -1.62 -9.98
C ARG A 436 -13.11 -3.08 -9.62
N ARG A 437 -13.29 -3.95 -10.61
CA ARG A 437 -13.42 -5.40 -10.37
C ARG A 437 -12.16 -5.87 -9.65
N TRP A 438 -12.26 -6.04 -8.33
CA TRP A 438 -11.25 -6.75 -7.58
C TRP A 438 -11.18 -8.16 -8.17
N ARG A 439 -9.98 -8.65 -8.46
CA ARG A 439 -9.78 -10.08 -8.66
C ARG A 439 -10.20 -10.72 -7.34
N SER A 440 -11.38 -11.33 -7.31
CA SER A 440 -11.83 -12.06 -6.14
C SER A 440 -10.76 -13.10 -5.80
N PRO A 441 -10.26 -13.15 -4.55
CA PRO A 441 -9.56 -14.32 -4.06
C PRO A 441 -10.44 -15.55 -4.34
N ARG A 442 -9.82 -16.69 -4.65
CA ARG A 442 -10.56 -17.96 -4.81
C ARG A 442 -11.50 -18.12 -3.60
N PRO A 443 -12.79 -18.44 -3.80
CA PRO A 443 -13.72 -18.58 -2.69
C PRO A 443 -13.21 -19.68 -1.76
N ILE A 444 -12.89 -19.29 -0.53
CA ILE A 444 -12.62 -20.22 0.57
C ILE A 444 -13.97 -20.87 0.92
N ALA A 445 -14.00 -22.19 1.06
CA ALA A 445 -15.20 -22.91 1.45
C ALA A 445 -15.75 -22.36 2.78
N PRO A 446 -17.08 -22.18 2.95
CA PRO A 446 -17.68 -21.64 4.17
C PRO A 446 -17.25 -22.38 5.44
N GLU A 447 -16.97 -23.68 5.32
CA GLU A 447 -16.52 -24.59 6.36
C GLU A 447 -15.20 -24.14 7.04
N ALA A 448 -14.31 -23.45 6.31
CA ALA A 448 -13.06 -22.96 6.88
C ALA A 448 -13.26 -21.75 7.84
N ARG A 449 -14.42 -21.10 7.81
CA ARG A 449 -14.77 -20.01 8.76
C ARG A 449 -15.33 -20.52 10.08
N PHE A 450 -15.60 -21.82 10.16
CA PHE A 450 -16.18 -22.49 11.33
C PHE A 450 -15.29 -23.63 11.85
N ALA A 451 -14.05 -23.73 11.35
CA ALA A 451 -13.11 -24.78 11.73
C ALA A 451 -12.71 -24.73 13.21
N ASP A 452 -12.84 -23.55 13.84
CA ASP A 452 -12.46 -23.30 15.23
C ASP A 452 -13.63 -23.43 16.22
N ILE A 453 -14.84 -23.79 15.74
CA ILE A 453 -16.02 -23.94 16.60
C ILE A 453 -16.04 -25.35 17.20
N THR A 454 -16.04 -25.41 18.52
CA THR A 454 -16.19 -26.63 19.30
C THR A 454 -17.61 -26.79 19.84
N ALA A 455 -17.98 -28.04 20.17
CA ALA A 455 -19.31 -28.33 20.69
C ALA A 455 -19.56 -27.59 22.02
N GLY A 456 -20.46 -26.62 21.99
CA GLY A 456 -20.80 -25.78 23.14
C GLY A 456 -20.29 -24.34 23.08
N ASP A 457 -19.71 -23.91 21.97
CA ASP A 457 -19.39 -22.50 21.73
C ASP A 457 -20.63 -21.68 21.41
N TYR A 458 -20.63 -20.42 21.84
CA TYR A 458 -21.74 -19.51 21.55
C TYR A 458 -21.64 -18.99 20.13
N VAL A 459 -22.73 -19.13 19.37
CA VAL A 459 -22.85 -18.62 18.00
C VAL A 459 -23.95 -17.57 17.92
N VAL A 460 -23.72 -16.54 17.11
CA VAL A 460 -24.72 -15.48 16.90
C VAL A 460 -25.41 -15.72 15.56
N HIS A 461 -26.71 -16.02 15.62
CA HIS A 461 -27.55 -16.13 14.45
C HIS A 461 -28.25 -14.80 14.16
N LEU A 462 -28.15 -14.30 12.92
CA LEU A 462 -28.69 -13.01 12.49
C LEU A 462 -30.18 -12.82 12.83
N GLU A 463 -30.98 -13.88 12.75
CA GLU A 463 -32.42 -13.82 13.01
C GLU A 463 -32.83 -14.25 14.42
N TYR A 464 -31.97 -14.99 15.15
CA TYR A 464 -32.36 -15.68 16.39
C TYR A 464 -31.51 -15.29 17.62
N GLY A 465 -30.49 -14.45 17.44
CA GLY A 465 -29.62 -14.00 18.52
C GLY A 465 -28.56 -15.05 18.90
N ILE A 466 -28.08 -14.98 20.15
CA ILE A 466 -26.97 -15.82 20.64
C ILE A 466 -27.51 -17.19 21.07
N GLY A 467 -27.00 -18.26 20.45
CA GLY A 467 -27.29 -19.66 20.79
C GLY A 467 -26.00 -20.42 21.16
N ARG A 468 -26.15 -21.65 21.61
CA ARG A 468 -25.04 -22.56 21.97
C ARG A 468 -25.14 -23.85 21.16
#